data_AF-A0A375IWR9-F1
#
_entry.id   AF-A0A375IWR9-F1
#
_cell.length_a   1.000
_cell.length_b   1.000
_cell.length_c   1.000
_cell.angle_alpha   90.00
_cell.angle_beta   90.00
_cell.angle_gamma   90.00
#
_symmetry.space_group_name_H-M   'P 1'
#
loop_
_entity.id
_entity.type
_entity.pdbx_description
1 polymer ?
#
loop_
_entity_poly.entity_id
_entity_poly.type
_entity_poly.pdbx_seq_one_letter_code
_entity_poly.pdbx_strand_id
1 'polypeptide(L)' 'MTGGKNETKALLPANEARELVIKAAEQGVTTPELLGYHILRSAYGALHPEVLAFEQRPKLGQVGTRSMGLPNE' A
#
# COMPACT_ATOMS: atom_id res chain seq x y z
N MET A 1 -9.83 -22.37 -1.74
CA MET A 1 -10.94 -21.41 -1.64
C MET A 1 -10.45 -20.09 -2.23
N THR A 2 -11.06 -19.63 -3.31
CA THR A 2 -10.64 -18.48 -4.11
C THR A 2 -10.66 -17.21 -3.25
N GLY A 3 -9.48 -16.77 -2.79
CA GLY A 3 -9.30 -15.52 -2.05
C GLY A 3 -9.44 -14.31 -2.98
N GLY A 4 -10.65 -14.06 -3.46
CA GLY A 4 -10.97 -12.90 -4.28
C GLY A 4 -11.07 -11.65 -3.40
N LYS A 5 -10.34 -10.59 -3.77
CA LYS A 5 -10.56 -9.25 -3.19
C LYS A 5 -11.78 -8.63 -3.89
N ASN A 6 -12.71 -8.08 -3.11
CA ASN A 6 -13.83 -7.30 -3.65
C ASN A 6 -13.51 -5.81 -3.59
N GLU A 7 -13.85 -5.08 -4.65
CA GLU A 7 -13.72 -3.62 -4.67
C GLU A 7 -14.78 -2.98 -3.77
N THR A 8 -14.34 -2.10 -2.89
CA THR A 8 -15.22 -1.33 -1.99
C THR A 8 -15.01 0.16 -2.24
N LYS A 9 -16.12 0.89 -2.45
CA LYS A 9 -16.10 2.35 -2.61
C LYS A 9 -16.38 3.01 -1.26
N ALA A 10 -15.55 3.97 -0.87
CA ALA A 10 -15.75 4.79 0.32
C ALA A 10 -16.00 6.25 -0.08
N LEU A 11 -16.97 6.89 0.58
CA LEU A 11 -17.16 8.33 0.47
C LEU A 11 -16.24 9.01 1.48
N LEU A 12 -15.28 9.77 0.95
CA LEU A 12 -14.31 10.53 1.70
C LEU A 12 -14.47 12.02 1.35
N PRO A 13 -14.23 12.95 2.28
CA PRO A 13 -14.14 14.35 1.90
C PRO A 13 -12.96 14.57 0.96
N ALA A 14 -13.08 15.59 0.09
CA ALA A 14 -12.21 15.73 -1.08
C ALA A 14 -10.73 15.91 -0.71
N ASN A 15 -10.44 16.54 0.42
CA ASN A 15 -9.06 16.75 0.88
C ASN A 15 -8.45 15.41 1.35
N GLU A 16 -9.17 14.66 2.17
CA GLU A 16 -8.74 13.37 2.69
C GLU A 16 -8.57 12.33 1.58
N ALA A 17 -9.41 12.37 0.54
CA ALA A 17 -9.23 11.53 -0.63
C ALA A 17 -7.91 11.81 -1.36
N ARG A 18 -7.50 13.08 -1.45
CA ARG A 18 -6.20 13.49 -2.03
C ARG A 18 -5.05 13.07 -1.13
N GLU A 19 -5.15 13.33 0.16
CA GLU A 19 -4.16 12.90 1.15
C GLU A 19 -3.95 11.38 1.12
N LEU A 20 -5.01 10.60 0.95
CA LEU A 20 -4.94 9.15 0.83
C LEU A 20 -4.15 8.72 -0.41
N VAL A 21 -4.35 9.39 -1.55
CA VAL A 21 -3.57 9.13 -2.78
C VAL A 21 -2.09 9.45 -2.56
N ILE A 22 -1.77 10.56 -1.90
CA ILE A 22 -0.39 10.96 -1.58
C ILE A 22 0.25 9.89 -0.67
N LYS A 23 -0.42 9.52 0.43
CA LYS A 23 0.07 8.50 1.37
C LYS A 23 0.25 7.12 0.73
N ALA A 24 -0.60 6.78 -0.24
CA ALA A 24 -0.47 5.54 -1.00
C ALA A 24 0.81 5.58 -1.87
N ALA A 25 1.04 6.71 -2.55
CA ALA A 25 2.26 6.92 -3.34
C ALA A 25 3.53 6.90 -2.47
N GLU A 26 3.54 7.55 -1.30
CA GLU A 26 4.67 7.52 -0.35
C GLU A 26 5.01 6.10 0.12
N GLN A 27 4.00 5.23 0.21
CA GLN A 27 4.17 3.83 0.62
C GLN A 27 4.41 2.88 -0.56
N GLY A 28 4.40 3.37 -1.80
CA GLY A 28 4.57 2.57 -3.01
C GLY A 28 3.42 1.59 -3.26
N VAL A 29 2.20 1.93 -2.81
CA VAL A 29 0.99 1.12 -2.98
C VAL A 29 -0.11 1.88 -3.71
N THR A 30 -1.14 1.18 -4.17
CA THR A 30 -2.31 1.84 -4.75
C THR A 30 -3.26 2.36 -3.68
N THR A 31 -3.99 3.45 -3.98
CA THR A 31 -5.03 4.01 -3.10
C THR A 31 -6.05 2.97 -2.60
N PRO A 32 -6.62 2.08 -3.45
CA PRO A 32 -7.53 1.03 -2.97
C PRO A 32 -6.86 0.02 -2.04
N GLU A 33 -5.59 -0.31 -2.24
CA GLU A 33 -4.84 -1.18 -1.31
C GLU A 33 -4.64 -0.52 0.05
N LEU A 34 -4.25 0.76 0.08
CA LEU A 34 -4.08 1.50 1.33
C LEU A 34 -5.42 1.69 2.07
N LEU A 35 -6.51 1.96 1.33
CA LEU A 35 -7.85 2.06 1.89
C LEU A 35 -8.29 0.72 2.51
N GLY A 36 -8.07 -0.39 1.80
CA GLY A 36 -8.37 -1.73 2.30
C GLY A 36 -7.58 -2.06 3.58
N TYR A 37 -6.29 -1.73 3.62
CA TYR A 37 -5.47 -1.86 4.82
C TYR A 37 -6.06 -1.08 6.01
N HIS A 38 -6.42 0.19 5.82
CA HIS A 38 -7.00 1.00 6.89
C HIS A 38 -8.35 0.49 7.37
N ILE A 39 -9.21 0.03 6.46
CA ILE A 39 -10.50 -0.58 6.80
C ILE A 39 -10.28 -1.84 7.64
N LEU A 40 -9.41 -2.75 7.20
CA LEU A 40 -9.12 -4.00 7.91
C LEU A 40 -8.50 -3.74 9.28
N ARG A 41 -7.56 -2.79 9.35
CA ARG A 41 -6.93 -2.40 10.62
C ARG A 41 -7.92 -1.76 11.58
N SER A 42 -8.88 -0.99 11.09
CA SER A 42 -9.91 -0.36 11.93
C SER A 42 -10.96 -1.38 12.40
N ALA A 43 -11.39 -2.29 11.52
CA ALA A 43 -12.43 -3.27 11.82
C ALA A 43 -11.94 -4.46 12.65
N TYR A 44 -10.75 -4.98 12.35
CA TYR A 44 -10.21 -6.22 12.94
C TYR A 44 -8.94 -5.99 13.78
N GLY A 45 -8.39 -4.78 13.78
CA GLY A 45 -7.18 -4.44 14.53
C GLY A 45 -5.89 -4.79 13.81
N ALA A 46 -4.76 -4.56 14.50
CA ALA A 46 -3.41 -4.78 13.97
C ALA A 46 -3.03 -6.27 13.82
N LEU A 47 -3.85 -7.18 14.36
CA LEU A 47 -3.60 -8.63 14.32
C LEU A 47 -4.15 -9.32 13.06
N HIS A 48 -4.80 -8.57 12.16
CA HIS A 48 -5.36 -9.16 10.94
C HIS A 48 -4.22 -9.61 10.00
N PRO A 49 -4.28 -10.83 9.43
CA PRO A 49 -3.19 -11.37 8.60
C PRO A 49 -2.88 -10.52 7.36
N GLU A 50 -3.88 -9.86 6.76
CA GLU A 50 -3.64 -8.94 5.63
C GLU A 50 -2.97 -7.63 6.06
N VAL A 51 -3.22 -7.15 7.29
CA VAL A 51 -2.56 -5.96 7.85
C VAL A 51 -1.09 -6.28 8.12
N LEU A 52 -0.82 -7.44 8.73
CA LEU A 52 0.53 -7.95 8.94
C LEU A 52 1.26 -8.19 7.61
N ALA A 53 0.60 -8.78 6.61
CA ALA A 53 1.17 -8.99 5.29
C ALA A 53 1.46 -7.67 4.56
N PHE A 54 0.62 -6.64 4.77
CA PHE A 54 0.84 -5.31 4.22
C PHE A 54 2.03 -4.60 4.90
N GLU A 55 2.20 -4.74 6.21
CA GLU A 55 3.33 -4.16 6.95
C GLU A 55 4.64 -4.90 6.72
N GLN A 56 4.59 -6.23 6.52
CA GLN A 56 5.75 -7.04 6.17
C GLN A 56 6.15 -6.93 4.70
N ARG A 57 5.26 -6.41 3.84
CA ARG A 57 5.58 -6.20 2.43
C ARG A 57 6.71 -5.17 2.35
N PRO A 58 7.85 -5.48 1.69
CA PRO A 58 8.87 -4.48 1.46
C PRO A 58 8.24 -3.36 0.64
N LYS A 59 8.00 -2.22 1.29
CA LYS A 59 7.48 -1.02 0.64
C LYS A 59 8.45 -0.69 -0.49
N LEU A 60 7.94 -0.67 -1.72
CA LEU A 60 8.71 -0.52 -2.95
C LEU A 60 9.26 0.92 -3.11
N GLY A 61 9.66 1.55 -2.00
CA GLY A 61 10.41 2.80 -1.93
C GLY A 61 11.91 2.57 -1.64
N GLN A 62 12.36 1.31 -1.45
CA GLN A 62 13.77 1.01 -1.64
C GLN A 62 14.05 1.00 -3.14
N VAL A 63 14.21 2.21 -3.68
CA VAL A 63 14.98 2.45 -4.89
C VAL A 63 16.25 1.62 -4.77
N GLY A 64 16.31 0.52 -5.52
CA GLY A 64 17.60 -0.05 -5.90
C GLY A 64 18.35 1.11 -6.54
N THR A 65 19.38 1.59 -5.84
CA THR A 65 20.34 2.53 -6.38
C THR A 65 20.78 1.96 -7.72
N ARG A 66 20.35 2.65 -8.77
CA ARG A 66 20.73 2.54 -10.18
C ARG A 66 21.82 1.48 -10.44
N SER A 67 21.46 0.42 -11.16
CA SER A 67 22.42 -0.31 -11.97
C SER A 67 23.27 0.70 -12.74
N MET A 68 24.56 0.77 -12.42
CA MET A 68 25.56 1.35 -13.30
C MET A 68 26.83 0.52 -13.13
N GLY A 69 26.80 -0.68 -13.72
CA GLY A 69 28.05 -1.32 -14.13
C GLY A 69 28.74 -0.39 -15.10
N LEU A 70 29.86 0.18 -14.68
CA LEU A 70 30.84 0.79 -15.57
C LEU A 70 31.80 -0.33 -15.99
N PRO A 71 31.82 -0.78 -17.26
CA PRO A 71 33.00 -1.45 -17.78
C PRO A 71 34.07 -0.37 -17.99
N ASN A 72 35.16 -0.43 -17.22
CA ASN A 72 36.39 0.29 -17.55
C ASN A 72 37.49 -0.73 -17.87
N GLU A 73 37.81 -0.72 -19.16
CA GLU A 73 39.07 -1.02 -19.86
C GLU A 73 39.77 -2.36 -19.64
#